data_AF-A0A973HNF5-F1
#
_entry.id   AF-A0A973HNF5-F1
#
_cell.length_a   1.000
_cell.length_b   1.000
_cell.length_c   1.000
_cell.angle_alpha   90.00
_cell.angle_beta   90.00
_cell.angle_gamma   90.00
#
_symmetry.space_group_name_H-M   'P 1'
#
loop_
_entity.id
_entity.type
_entity.pdbx_description
1 polymer ?
#
loop_
_entity_poly.entity_id
_entity_poly.type
_entity_poly.pdbx_seq_one_letter_code
_entity_poly.pdbx_strand_id
1 'polypeptide(L)'
;MDLKFIIPMIVSGIIMIWAHHQFKSKGVMWGRPVAGLFGLITCAMAVLSLVYTMMFADKCEGSVIQDKELRYQQIAHQAFGKHVAESLNGKKAILLIGKTQSSEYSMKRDLATIEEFKKELEGKVEIIDTYRWGPKSNRDGPPMMGMMEDMLTAEKFEEILGNFDDYDVVISFIGLPYDFKSMKYWTDEYDGKIPKFVLSNTSIYEYKPAILANHIVAVLHHKPKGYDYKAPIPDDPKEAFDSRFIIVTPENANELHKEFGTLFENSK
;
A
#
# COMPACT_ATOMS: atom_id res chain seq x y z
N MET A 1 7.59 20.17 15.93
CA MET A 1 8.68 20.98 16.51
C MET A 1 8.29 21.27 17.94
N ASP A 2 9.08 20.84 18.93
CA ASP A 2 8.70 20.88 20.35
C ASP A 2 8.64 22.34 20.85
N LEU A 3 7.65 22.64 21.70
CA LEU A 3 7.40 23.97 22.27
C LEU A 3 8.64 24.55 22.96
N LYS A 4 9.49 23.66 23.49
CA LYS A 4 10.76 23.98 24.18
C LYS A 4 11.79 24.67 23.28
N PHE A 5 11.75 24.47 21.96
CA PHE A 5 12.65 25.15 21.01
C PHE A 5 12.00 26.38 20.37
N ILE A 6 10.67 26.35 20.19
CA ILE A 6 9.91 27.42 19.55
C ILE A 6 9.91 28.68 20.42
N ILE A 7 9.63 28.56 21.71
CA ILE A 7 9.49 29.71 22.61
C ILE A 7 10.82 30.51 22.69
N PRO A 8 11.99 29.89 22.94
CA PRO A 8 13.25 30.64 22.96
C PRO A 8 13.65 31.22 21.60
N MET A 9 13.32 30.56 20.48
CA MET A 9 13.56 31.08 19.13
C MET A 9 12.74 32.35 18.86
N ILE A 10 11.45 32.34 19.21
CA ILE A 10 10.57 33.51 19.03
C ILE A 10 11.06 34.67 19.89
N VAL A 11 11.36 34.43 21.16
CA VAL A 11 11.86 35.46 22.08
C VAL A 11 13.18 36.05 21.57
N SER A 12 14.11 35.20 21.13
CA SER A 12 15.39 35.63 20.58
C SER A 12 15.24 36.43 19.28
N GLY A 13 14.31 36.01 18.40
CA GLY A 13 13.98 36.74 17.18
C GLY A 13 13.38 38.12 17.45
N ILE A 14 12.49 38.24 18.45
CA ILE A 14 11.90 39.53 18.86
C ILE A 14 12.99 40.47 19.42
N ILE A 15 13.88 39.96 20.27
CA ILE A 15 14.99 40.76 20.83
C ILE A 15 15.95 41.21 19.72
N MET A 16 16.25 40.34 18.76
CA MET A 16 17.08 40.68 17.60
C MET A 16 16.45 41.80 16.76
N ILE A 17 15.16 41.69 16.41
CA ILE A 17 14.44 42.69 15.60
C ILE A 17 14.39 44.02 16.35
N TRP A 18 14.08 43.99 17.65
CA TRP A 18 14.01 45.19 18.48
C TRP A 18 15.38 45.87 18.63
N ALA A 19 16.46 45.13 18.92
CA ALA A 19 17.81 45.67 19.05
C ALA A 19 18.33 46.24 17.72
N HIS A 20 18.00 45.58 16.59
CA HIS A 20 18.31 46.08 15.25
C HIS A 20 17.57 47.39 14.95
N HIS A 21 16.31 47.49 15.37
CA HIS A 21 15.52 48.71 15.23
C HIS A 21 16.07 49.87 16.10
N GLN A 22 16.51 49.61 17.34
CA GLN A 22 17.18 50.64 18.17
C GLN A 22 18.48 51.15 17.53
N PHE A 23 19.24 50.27 16.88
CA PHE A 23 20.44 50.68 16.14
C PHE A 23 20.09 51.52 14.90
N LYS A 24 19.16 51.06 14.04
CA LYS A 24 18.82 51.76 12.79
C LYS A 24 18.05 53.06 12.99
N SER A 25 17.11 53.10 13.92
CA SER A 25 16.20 54.24 14.09
C SER A 25 16.65 55.25 15.14
N LYS A 26 17.44 54.81 16.14
CA LYS A 26 17.89 55.69 17.24
C LYS A 26 19.42 55.81 17.36
N GLY A 27 20.19 55.18 16.47
CA GLY A 27 21.66 55.27 16.47
C GLY A 27 22.32 54.63 17.69
N VAL A 28 21.62 53.77 18.42
CA VAL A 28 22.10 53.21 19.68
C VAL A 28 23.17 52.15 19.40
N MET A 29 24.42 52.47 19.73
CA MET A 29 25.61 51.70 19.34
C MET A 29 25.64 50.25 19.85
N TRP A 30 25.01 49.97 21.00
CA TRP A 30 24.93 48.60 21.54
C TRP A 30 23.91 47.72 20.81
N GLY A 31 22.99 48.30 20.02
CA GLY A 31 21.94 47.53 19.34
C GLY A 31 22.49 46.56 18.29
N ARG A 32 23.62 46.90 17.64
CA ARG A 32 24.28 46.06 16.63
C ARG A 32 24.91 44.78 17.20
N PRO A 33 25.75 44.82 18.26
CA PRO A 33 26.29 43.61 18.86
C PRO A 33 25.21 42.74 19.52
N VAL A 34 24.18 43.34 20.14
CA VAL A 34 23.06 42.58 20.73
C VAL A 34 22.24 41.87 19.67
N ALA A 35 21.90 42.53 18.55
CA ALA A 35 21.20 41.87 17.45
C ALA A 35 22.02 40.72 16.85
N GLY A 36 23.34 40.88 16.70
CA GLY A 36 24.23 39.83 16.22
C GLY A 36 24.25 38.59 17.13
N LEU A 37 24.33 38.80 18.45
CA LEU A 37 24.32 37.71 19.43
C LEU A 37 23.02 36.90 19.41
N PHE A 38 21.87 37.58 19.43
CA PHE A 38 20.57 36.92 19.41
C PHE A 38 20.25 36.27 18.05
N GLY A 39 20.81 36.80 16.95
CA GLY A 39 20.81 36.14 15.66
C GLY A 39 21.54 34.79 15.68
N LEU A 40 22.75 34.75 16.27
CA LEU A 40 23.52 33.51 16.43
C LEU A 40 22.80 32.49 17.30
N ILE A 41 22.19 32.92 18.41
CA ILE A 41 21.39 32.06 19.29
C ILE A 41 20.20 31.47 18.53
N THR A 42 19.51 32.27 17.72
CA THR A 42 18.37 31.81 16.92
C THR A 42 18.80 30.77 15.89
N CYS A 43 19.91 30.99 15.19
CA CYS A 43 20.48 30.02 14.25
C CYS A 43 20.93 28.74 14.95
N ALA A 44 21.60 28.84 16.10
CA ALA A 44 22.04 27.69 16.88
C ALA A 44 20.84 26.85 17.36
N MET A 45 19.77 27.49 17.83
CA MET A 45 18.54 26.80 18.24
C MET A 45 17.82 26.16 17.06
N ALA A 46 17.82 26.79 15.87
CA ALA A 46 17.24 26.20 14.67
C ALA A 46 18.01 24.95 14.22
N VAL A 47 19.35 25.00 14.23
CA VAL A 47 20.19 23.84 13.93
C VAL A 47 20.01 22.76 15.00
N LEU A 48 20.00 23.12 16.28
CA LEU A 48 19.78 22.16 17.37
C LEU A 48 18.40 21.50 17.27
N SER A 49 17.36 22.25 16.90
CA SER A 49 16.02 21.71 16.65
C SER A 49 16.02 20.74 15.46
N LEU A 50 16.74 21.05 14.38
CA LEU A 50 16.89 20.15 13.23
C LEU A 50 17.63 18.87 13.62
N VAL A 51 18.76 19.00 14.34
CA VAL A 51 19.55 17.86 14.82
C VAL A 51 18.76 17.01 15.82
N TYR A 52 18.04 17.64 16.74
CA TYR A 52 17.16 16.94 17.67
C TYR A 52 16.02 16.23 16.94
N THR A 53 15.46 16.85 15.89
CA THR A 53 14.47 16.18 15.03
C THR A 53 15.10 15.01 14.27
N MET A 54 16.34 15.13 13.78
CA MET A 54 17.01 14.05 13.06
C MET A 54 17.43 12.88 13.98
N MET A 55 17.84 13.16 15.22
CA MET A 55 18.35 12.15 16.15
C MET A 55 17.28 11.59 17.11
N PHE A 56 16.29 12.41 17.47
CA PHE A 56 15.31 12.16 18.53
C PHE A 56 13.87 12.53 18.13
N ALA A 57 13.56 12.90 16.86
CA ALA A 57 12.19 12.73 16.39
C ALA A 57 11.97 11.23 16.29
N ASP A 58 11.59 10.74 17.44
CA ASP A 58 11.18 9.41 17.72
C ASP A 58 10.24 8.96 16.60
N LYS A 59 10.37 7.68 16.25
CA LYS A 59 9.55 6.97 15.27
C LYS A 59 8.05 6.96 15.64
N CYS A 60 7.55 7.84 16.49
CA CYS A 60 6.57 7.52 17.53
C CYS A 60 5.08 7.57 17.19
N GLU A 61 4.67 7.94 15.98
CA GLU A 61 3.27 7.76 15.58
C GLU A 61 3.16 7.19 14.17
N GLY A 62 3.93 7.75 13.22
CA GLY A 62 3.98 7.24 11.86
C GLY A 62 4.46 5.79 11.76
N SER A 63 5.52 5.40 12.48
CA SER A 63 5.99 4.00 12.42
C SER A 63 5.06 3.05 13.17
N VAL A 64 4.45 3.49 14.27
CA VAL A 64 3.48 2.67 15.03
C VAL A 64 2.25 2.38 14.18
N ILE A 65 1.73 3.38 13.46
CA ILE A 65 0.62 3.16 12.51
C ILE A 65 1.07 2.23 11.38
N GLN A 66 2.26 2.42 10.82
CA GLN A 66 2.77 1.56 9.75
C GLN A 66 2.95 0.10 10.19
N ASP A 67 3.47 -0.14 11.40
CA ASP A 67 3.64 -1.47 11.98
C ASP A 67 2.28 -2.12 12.25
N LYS A 68 1.30 -1.33 12.73
CA LYS A 68 -0.09 -1.80 12.87
C LYS A 68 -0.68 -2.19 11.52
N GLU A 69 -0.54 -1.35 10.49
CA GLU A 69 -1.04 -1.66 9.15
C GLU A 69 -0.37 -2.91 8.58
N LEU A 70 0.94 -3.06 8.76
CA LEU A 70 1.64 -4.29 8.38
C LEU A 70 1.06 -5.51 9.09
N ARG A 71 0.83 -5.42 10.41
CA ARG A 71 0.28 -6.54 11.18
C ARG A 71 -1.13 -6.93 10.70
N TYR A 72 -1.98 -5.96 10.41
CA TYR A 72 -3.29 -6.22 9.82
C TYR A 72 -3.19 -6.87 8.43
N GLN A 73 -2.26 -6.41 7.58
CA GLN A 73 -2.02 -7.02 6.26
C GLN A 73 -1.52 -8.46 6.39
N GLN A 74 -0.64 -8.76 7.34
CA GLN A 74 -0.18 -10.13 7.61
C GLN A 74 -1.33 -11.03 8.05
N ILE A 75 -2.15 -10.58 9.00
CA ILE A 75 -3.34 -11.32 9.46
C ILE A 75 -4.29 -11.57 8.29
N ALA A 76 -4.52 -10.55 7.44
CA ALA A 76 -5.36 -10.67 6.25
C ALA A 76 -4.85 -11.71 5.27
N HIS A 77 -3.55 -11.69 4.98
CA HIS A 77 -2.94 -12.62 4.04
C HIS A 77 -2.78 -14.03 4.59
N GLN A 78 -2.66 -14.18 5.90
CA GLN A 78 -2.73 -15.49 6.55
C GLN A 78 -4.14 -16.09 6.42
N ALA A 79 -5.18 -15.34 6.80
CA ALA A 79 -6.57 -15.79 6.68
C ALA A 79 -6.95 -16.08 5.22
N PHE A 80 -6.52 -15.22 4.30
CA PHE A 80 -6.74 -15.38 2.86
C PHE A 80 -5.98 -16.57 2.29
N GLY A 81 -4.70 -16.75 2.65
CA GLY A 81 -3.89 -17.89 2.24
C GLY A 81 -4.51 -19.21 2.68
N LYS A 82 -4.97 -19.28 3.94
CA LYS A 82 -5.68 -20.46 4.45
C LYS A 82 -6.93 -20.78 3.64
N HIS A 83 -7.76 -19.78 3.36
CA HIS A 83 -8.96 -19.95 2.53
C HIS A 83 -8.62 -20.44 1.12
N VAL A 84 -7.62 -19.84 0.47
CA VAL A 84 -7.17 -20.23 -0.87
C VAL A 84 -6.62 -21.66 -0.88
N ALA A 85 -5.84 -22.04 0.13
CA ALA A 85 -5.25 -23.36 0.25
C ALA A 85 -6.31 -24.47 0.42
N GLU A 86 -7.39 -24.18 1.15
CA GLU A 86 -8.52 -25.08 1.31
C GLU A 86 -9.32 -25.21 0.01
N SER A 87 -9.62 -24.08 -0.66
CA SER A 87 -10.43 -24.03 -1.88
C SER A 87 -9.73 -24.58 -3.13
N LEU A 88 -8.40 -24.53 -3.18
CA LEU A 88 -7.59 -24.88 -4.36
C LEU A 88 -6.59 -26.01 -4.10
N ASN A 89 -6.86 -26.87 -3.11
CA ASN A 89 -5.99 -27.98 -2.77
C ASN A 89 -5.66 -28.87 -4.00
N GLY A 90 -4.37 -29.19 -4.17
CA GLY A 90 -3.82 -29.98 -5.27
C GLY A 90 -3.66 -29.23 -6.60
N LYS A 91 -3.89 -27.91 -6.63
CA LYS A 91 -3.78 -27.09 -7.85
C LYS A 91 -2.39 -26.50 -8.03
N LYS A 92 -2.03 -26.27 -9.29
CA LYS A 92 -0.83 -25.54 -9.69
C LYS A 92 -1.15 -24.06 -9.89
N ALA A 93 -0.31 -23.19 -9.37
CA ALA A 93 -0.52 -21.76 -9.39
C ALA A 93 0.71 -20.99 -9.91
N ILE A 94 0.45 -19.92 -10.65
CA ILE A 94 1.41 -18.86 -10.89
C ILE A 94 1.12 -17.70 -9.94
N LEU A 95 2.17 -17.15 -9.33
CA LEU A 95 2.08 -15.99 -8.44
C LEU A 95 2.56 -14.71 -9.15
N LEU A 96 1.70 -13.71 -9.26
CA LEU A 96 2.03 -12.39 -9.79
C LEU A 96 2.17 -11.38 -8.64
N ILE A 97 3.34 -10.75 -8.54
CA ILE A 97 3.64 -9.75 -7.52
C ILE A 97 4.18 -8.46 -8.13
N GLY A 98 3.89 -7.33 -7.48
CA GLY A 98 4.36 -6.02 -7.90
C GLY A 98 5.86 -5.84 -7.68
N LYS A 99 6.54 -5.14 -8.60
CA LYS A 99 7.85 -4.54 -8.36
C LYS A 99 7.62 -3.24 -7.61
N THR A 100 7.81 -3.27 -6.31
CA THR A 100 7.75 -2.06 -5.49
C THR A 100 9.00 -1.20 -5.81
N GLN A 101 8.82 -0.06 -6.50
CA GLN A 101 9.90 0.92 -6.77
C GLN A 101 10.24 1.83 -5.57
N SER A 102 9.64 1.57 -4.40
CA SER A 102 9.84 2.38 -3.20
C SER A 102 11.08 1.97 -2.40
N SER A 103 11.30 2.61 -1.26
CA SER A 103 12.39 2.28 -0.33
C SER A 103 12.45 0.77 0.00
N GLU A 104 13.66 0.30 0.34
CA GLU A 104 13.93 -1.07 0.77
C GLU A 104 12.97 -1.55 1.87
N TYR A 105 12.56 -0.63 2.75
CA TYR A 105 11.58 -0.87 3.81
C TYR A 105 10.23 -1.36 3.29
N SER A 106 9.65 -0.67 2.31
CA SER A 106 8.36 -1.03 1.73
C SER A 106 8.45 -2.35 0.95
N MET A 107 9.56 -2.60 0.25
CA MET A 107 9.78 -3.87 -0.43
C MET A 107 9.82 -5.03 0.59
N LYS A 108 10.55 -4.87 1.70
CA LYS A 108 10.62 -5.88 2.76
C LYS A 108 9.24 -6.17 3.37
N ARG A 109 8.43 -5.12 3.52
CA ARG A 109 7.07 -5.22 4.05
C ARG A 109 6.15 -6.01 3.11
N ASP A 110 6.12 -5.66 1.84
CA ASP A 110 5.27 -6.33 0.85
C ASP A 110 5.66 -7.81 0.71
N LEU A 111 6.97 -8.10 0.69
CA LEU A 111 7.48 -9.47 0.68
C LEU A 111 7.10 -10.24 1.95
N ALA A 112 7.19 -9.64 3.14
CA ALA A 112 6.79 -10.31 4.38
C ALA A 112 5.33 -10.76 4.34
N THR A 113 4.44 -9.92 3.81
CA THR A 113 3.02 -10.24 3.63
C THR A 113 2.79 -11.37 2.61
N ILE A 114 3.51 -11.33 1.48
CA ILE A 114 3.48 -12.40 0.47
C ILE A 114 3.98 -13.73 1.06
N GLU A 115 5.02 -13.71 1.88
CA GLU A 115 5.56 -14.91 2.51
C GLU A 115 4.59 -15.51 3.54
N GLU A 116 3.87 -14.71 4.34
CA GLU A 116 2.79 -15.23 5.20
C GLU A 116 1.67 -15.90 4.40
N PHE A 117 1.29 -15.33 3.25
CA PHE A 117 0.34 -15.97 2.35
C PHE A 117 0.86 -17.31 1.80
N LYS A 118 2.12 -17.34 1.33
CA LYS A 118 2.73 -18.55 0.76
C LYS A 118 2.83 -19.69 1.76
N LYS A 119 3.17 -19.40 3.03
CA LYS A 119 3.23 -20.42 4.10
C LYS A 119 1.93 -21.21 4.23
N GLU A 120 0.79 -20.53 4.12
CA GLU A 120 -0.52 -21.18 4.22
C GLU A 120 -0.84 -22.07 3.01
N LEU A 121 -0.18 -21.83 1.86
CA LEU A 121 -0.31 -22.66 0.66
C LEU A 121 0.59 -23.90 0.66
N GLU A 122 1.63 -23.94 1.50
CA GLU A 122 2.62 -25.02 1.50
C GLU A 122 1.98 -26.41 1.64
N GLY A 123 2.34 -27.31 0.73
CA GLY A 123 1.80 -28.67 0.69
C GLY A 123 0.34 -28.79 0.21
N LYS A 124 -0.34 -27.68 -0.09
CA LYS A 124 -1.73 -27.65 -0.59
C LYS A 124 -1.86 -27.08 -1.99
N VAL A 125 -1.13 -26.01 -2.32
CA VAL A 125 -1.11 -25.40 -3.66
C VAL A 125 0.34 -25.29 -4.13
N GLU A 126 0.64 -25.83 -5.30
CA GLU A 126 1.98 -25.80 -5.87
C GLU A 126 2.19 -24.48 -6.62
N ILE A 127 3.03 -23.59 -6.09
CA ILE A 127 3.45 -22.39 -6.83
C ILE A 127 4.56 -22.79 -7.80
N ILE A 128 4.23 -22.92 -9.09
CA ILE A 128 5.18 -23.38 -10.11
C ILE A 128 6.07 -22.25 -10.64
N ASP A 129 5.62 -21.00 -10.52
CA ASP A 129 6.39 -19.83 -10.93
C ASP A 129 5.94 -18.56 -10.18
N THR A 130 6.83 -17.56 -10.09
CA THR A 130 6.55 -16.25 -9.51
C THR A 130 7.07 -15.14 -10.42
N TYR A 131 6.16 -14.37 -11.00
CA TYR A 131 6.50 -13.22 -11.83
C TYR A 131 6.43 -11.92 -11.04
N ARG A 132 7.44 -11.08 -11.26
CA ARG A 132 7.49 -9.72 -10.70
C ARG A 132 7.23 -8.70 -11.80
N TRP A 133 6.11 -7.98 -11.71
CA TRP A 133 5.75 -6.95 -12.67
C TRP A 133 5.79 -5.55 -12.05
N GLY A 134 6.34 -4.59 -12.76
CA GLY A 134 6.15 -3.16 -12.46
C GLY A 134 6.85 -2.28 -13.48
N PRO A 135 6.55 -0.96 -13.44
CA PRO A 135 7.05 0.02 -14.40
C PRO A 135 8.57 -0.06 -14.60
N LYS A 136 9.04 0.20 -15.82
CA LYS A 136 10.49 0.35 -16.07
C LYS A 136 10.90 1.73 -15.55
N SER A 137 11.94 1.81 -14.73
CA SER A 137 12.31 3.00 -13.96
C SER A 137 12.85 4.21 -14.76
N ASN A 138 12.68 4.27 -16.08
CA ASN A 138 13.28 5.35 -16.89
C ASN A 138 12.35 6.57 -16.96
N ARG A 139 12.35 7.36 -15.88
CA ARG A 139 11.60 8.62 -15.74
C ARG A 139 12.28 9.80 -16.45
N ASP A 140 12.65 9.64 -17.72
CA ASP A 140 13.18 10.75 -18.53
C ASP A 140 12.11 11.42 -19.42
N GLY A 141 10.86 10.94 -19.38
CA GLY A 141 9.72 11.49 -20.13
C GLY A 141 8.72 12.30 -19.28
N PRO A 142 7.85 13.12 -19.91
CA PRO A 142 6.79 13.82 -19.20
C PRO A 142 5.89 12.83 -18.43
N PRO A 143 5.54 13.12 -17.17
CA PRO A 143 5.02 12.16 -16.20
C PRO A 143 3.76 11.40 -16.66
N MET A 144 2.94 11.99 -17.54
CA MET A 144 1.72 11.36 -18.04
C MET A 144 1.96 10.32 -19.17
N MET A 145 3.02 10.49 -19.98
CA MET A 145 3.35 9.54 -21.07
C MET A 145 3.99 8.26 -20.52
N GLY A 146 4.93 8.39 -19.58
CA GLY A 146 5.54 7.22 -18.93
C GLY A 146 4.56 6.38 -18.11
N MET A 147 3.47 6.98 -17.60
CA MET A 147 2.42 6.26 -16.89
C MET A 147 1.55 5.38 -17.78
N MET A 148 1.36 5.73 -19.07
CA MET A 148 0.59 4.91 -20.03
C MET A 148 1.42 3.77 -20.61
N GLU A 149 2.70 3.99 -20.91
CA GLU A 149 3.61 2.95 -21.45
C GLU A 149 3.92 1.83 -20.45
N ASP A 150 3.83 2.14 -19.15
CA ASP A 150 4.04 1.19 -18.06
C ASP A 150 2.73 0.63 -17.49
N MET A 151 1.57 0.80 -18.15
CA MET A 151 0.33 0.14 -17.71
C MET A 151 0.38 -1.36 -17.99
N LEU A 152 -0.13 -2.15 -17.06
CA LEU A 152 -0.36 -3.59 -17.27
C LEU A 152 -1.59 -3.75 -18.16
N THR A 153 -1.36 -4.04 -19.44
CA THR A 153 -2.42 -4.35 -20.42
C THR A 153 -2.76 -5.84 -20.41
N ALA A 154 -3.93 -6.20 -20.93
CA ALA A 154 -4.36 -7.57 -21.18
C ALA A 154 -3.31 -8.37 -21.95
N GLU A 155 -2.85 -7.85 -23.09
CA GLU A 155 -1.82 -8.49 -23.93
C GLU A 155 -0.54 -8.78 -23.14
N LYS A 156 -0.06 -7.78 -22.37
CA LYS A 156 1.18 -7.96 -21.60
C LYS A 156 1.00 -8.95 -20.45
N PHE A 157 -0.17 -8.94 -19.83
CA PHE A 157 -0.51 -9.88 -18.77
C PHE A 157 -0.57 -11.32 -19.32
N GLU A 158 -1.17 -11.54 -20.49
CA GLU A 158 -1.16 -12.84 -21.17
C GLU A 158 0.26 -13.28 -21.58
N GLU A 159 1.09 -12.36 -22.07
CA GLU A 159 2.50 -12.65 -22.39
C GLU A 159 3.28 -13.12 -21.15
N ILE A 160 3.05 -12.47 -20.00
CA ILE A 160 3.68 -12.86 -18.72
C ILE A 160 3.19 -14.24 -18.27
N LEU A 161 1.91 -14.50 -18.46
CA LEU A 161 1.27 -15.73 -18.02
C LEU A 161 1.54 -16.93 -18.92
N GLY A 162 1.97 -16.71 -20.16
CA GLY A 162 2.39 -17.77 -21.06
C GLY A 162 1.26 -18.75 -21.38
N ASN A 163 1.57 -20.05 -21.35
CA ASN A 163 0.61 -21.09 -21.68
C ASN A 163 -0.26 -21.47 -20.47
N PHE A 164 -1.56 -21.25 -20.57
CA PHE A 164 -2.53 -21.51 -19.50
C PHE A 164 -2.71 -23.00 -19.15
N ASP A 165 -2.26 -23.93 -19.99
CA ASP A 165 -2.36 -25.37 -19.71
C ASP A 165 -1.43 -25.86 -18.58
N ASP A 166 -0.37 -25.11 -18.28
CA ASP A 166 0.67 -25.52 -17.32
C ASP A 166 0.25 -25.36 -15.85
N TYR A 167 -0.82 -24.61 -15.59
CA TYR A 167 -1.32 -24.29 -14.26
C TYR A 167 -2.85 -24.23 -14.22
N ASP A 168 -3.41 -24.18 -13.02
CA ASP A 168 -4.85 -24.10 -12.80
C ASP A 168 -5.29 -22.72 -12.30
N VAL A 169 -4.38 -21.98 -11.66
CA VAL A 169 -4.69 -20.77 -10.90
C VAL A 169 -3.66 -19.68 -11.16
N VAL A 170 -4.13 -18.44 -11.30
CA VAL A 170 -3.32 -17.23 -11.22
C VAL A 170 -3.63 -16.53 -9.91
N ILE A 171 -2.62 -16.37 -9.06
CA ILE A 171 -2.70 -15.61 -7.81
C ILE A 171 -2.07 -14.24 -8.06
N SER A 172 -2.87 -13.18 -8.09
CA SER A 172 -2.39 -11.83 -8.39
C SER A 172 -2.50 -10.89 -7.19
N PHE A 173 -1.35 -10.36 -6.78
CA PHE A 173 -1.23 -9.27 -5.79
C PHE A 173 -1.25 -7.88 -6.45
N ILE A 174 -1.36 -7.83 -7.77
CA ILE A 174 -1.42 -6.57 -8.55
C ILE A 174 -2.79 -6.39 -9.24
N GLY A 175 -3.76 -7.26 -8.94
CA GLY A 175 -5.07 -7.26 -9.57
C GLY A 175 -5.06 -7.80 -11.01
N LEU A 176 -6.11 -7.47 -11.76
CA LEU A 176 -6.19 -7.71 -13.20
C LEU A 176 -5.83 -6.43 -13.98
N PRO A 177 -5.39 -6.54 -15.24
CA PRO A 177 -5.19 -5.38 -16.10
C PRO A 177 -6.48 -4.56 -16.25
N TYR A 178 -6.36 -3.25 -16.49
CA TYR A 178 -7.53 -2.37 -16.57
C TYR A 178 -8.46 -2.75 -17.74
N ASP A 179 -7.89 -3.32 -18.80
CA ASP A 179 -8.58 -3.82 -19.98
C ASP A 179 -8.77 -5.35 -19.92
N PHE A 180 -8.80 -5.98 -18.73
CA PHE A 180 -8.89 -7.45 -18.61
C PHE A 180 -9.97 -8.11 -19.45
N LYS A 181 -11.08 -7.43 -19.75
CA LYS A 181 -12.15 -7.93 -20.63
C LYS A 181 -11.68 -8.20 -22.08
N SER A 182 -10.52 -7.69 -22.49
CA SER A 182 -9.92 -7.93 -23.80
C SER A 182 -8.97 -9.13 -23.84
N MET A 183 -8.68 -9.76 -22.69
CA MET A 183 -7.84 -10.97 -22.69
C MET A 183 -8.61 -12.10 -23.36
N LYS A 184 -7.90 -12.91 -24.14
CA LYS A 184 -8.45 -13.98 -24.97
C LYS A 184 -9.32 -14.94 -24.17
N TYR A 185 -8.91 -15.30 -22.95
CA TYR A 185 -9.68 -16.26 -22.15
C TYR A 185 -10.97 -15.70 -21.53
N TRP A 186 -11.23 -14.38 -21.61
CA TRP A 186 -12.54 -13.79 -21.27
C TRP A 186 -13.47 -13.66 -22.47
N THR A 187 -13.02 -14.06 -23.67
CA THR A 187 -13.84 -14.03 -24.87
C THR A 187 -14.41 -15.42 -25.17
N ASP A 188 -15.55 -15.45 -25.85
CA ASP A 188 -16.21 -16.71 -26.25
C ASP A 188 -15.41 -17.50 -27.31
N GLU A 189 -14.32 -16.94 -27.83
CA GLU A 189 -13.48 -17.53 -28.87
C GLU A 189 -12.37 -18.44 -28.31
N TYR A 190 -12.12 -18.41 -27.01
CA TYR A 190 -11.07 -19.23 -26.39
C TYR A 190 -11.59 -20.64 -26.04
N ASP A 191 -11.01 -21.64 -26.68
CA ASP A 191 -11.36 -23.07 -26.53
C ASP A 191 -10.41 -23.84 -25.59
N GLY A 192 -9.42 -23.15 -25.02
CA GLY A 192 -8.44 -23.72 -24.10
C GLY A 192 -8.89 -23.77 -22.64
N LYS A 193 -8.01 -24.27 -21.77
CA LYS A 193 -8.24 -24.30 -20.33
C LYS A 193 -8.20 -22.88 -19.76
N ILE A 194 -9.29 -22.44 -19.14
CA ILE A 194 -9.36 -21.14 -18.48
C ILE A 194 -8.82 -21.25 -17.04
N PRO A 195 -7.76 -20.50 -16.67
CA PRO A 195 -7.27 -20.50 -15.31
C PRO A 195 -8.27 -19.79 -14.38
N LYS A 196 -8.26 -20.19 -13.11
CA LYS A 196 -8.98 -19.49 -12.04
C LYS A 196 -8.14 -18.36 -11.49
N PHE A 197 -8.78 -17.29 -11.02
CA PHE A 197 -8.10 -16.12 -10.47
C PHE A 197 -8.33 -15.98 -8.97
N VAL A 198 -7.24 -15.70 -8.25
CA VAL A 198 -7.23 -15.29 -6.85
C VAL A 198 -6.61 -13.91 -6.80
N LEU A 199 -7.33 -12.92 -6.26
CA LEU A 199 -6.88 -11.53 -6.27
C LEU A 199 -6.67 -11.02 -4.85
N SER A 200 -5.55 -10.35 -4.59
CA SER A 200 -5.29 -9.72 -3.29
C SER A 200 -5.40 -8.21 -3.36
N ASN A 201 -6.15 -7.65 -2.42
CA ASN A 201 -6.22 -6.22 -2.09
C ASN A 201 -6.45 -5.29 -3.30
N THR A 202 -7.31 -5.71 -4.22
CA THR A 202 -7.67 -4.96 -5.43
C THR A 202 -9.09 -4.44 -5.31
N SER A 203 -9.39 -3.29 -5.93
CA SER A 203 -10.78 -2.88 -6.16
C SER A 203 -11.50 -3.92 -7.03
N ILE A 204 -12.74 -4.26 -6.69
CA ILE A 204 -13.49 -5.33 -7.37
C ILE A 204 -14.71 -4.87 -8.18
N TYR A 205 -14.84 -3.57 -8.43
CA TYR A 205 -16.03 -2.95 -9.02
C TYR A 205 -16.59 -3.71 -10.23
N GLU A 206 -15.73 -4.05 -11.20
CA GLU A 206 -16.13 -4.70 -12.44
C GLU A 206 -16.06 -6.23 -12.40
N TYR A 207 -15.66 -6.81 -11.27
CA TYR A 207 -15.37 -8.24 -11.16
C TYR A 207 -16.56 -9.10 -10.76
N LYS A 208 -17.71 -8.49 -10.40
CA LYS A 208 -18.90 -9.24 -9.95
C LYS A 208 -19.31 -10.36 -10.93
N PRO A 209 -19.42 -10.13 -12.25
CA PRO A 209 -19.78 -11.20 -13.19
C PRO A 209 -18.75 -12.33 -13.21
N ALA A 210 -17.45 -11.98 -13.20
CA ALA A 210 -16.35 -12.94 -13.20
C ALA A 210 -16.26 -13.76 -11.89
N ILE A 211 -16.60 -13.14 -10.75
CA ILE A 211 -16.71 -13.83 -9.46
C ILE A 211 -17.91 -14.79 -9.48
N LEU A 212 -19.09 -14.35 -9.91
CA LEU A 212 -20.28 -15.21 -9.97
C LEU A 212 -20.14 -16.36 -10.97
N ALA A 213 -19.38 -16.16 -12.05
CA ALA A 213 -19.04 -17.19 -13.02
C ALA A 213 -17.90 -18.13 -12.57
N ASN A 214 -17.37 -17.96 -11.36
CA ASN A 214 -16.29 -18.77 -10.79
C ASN A 214 -14.96 -18.69 -11.58
N HIS A 215 -14.78 -17.63 -12.37
CA HIS A 215 -13.49 -17.31 -12.99
C HIS A 215 -12.55 -16.66 -11.98
N ILE A 216 -13.09 -15.81 -11.09
CA ILE A 216 -12.39 -15.33 -9.89
C ILE A 216 -12.96 -16.08 -8.68
N VAL A 217 -12.13 -16.91 -8.05
CA VAL A 217 -12.57 -17.80 -6.96
C VAL A 217 -12.48 -17.19 -5.59
N ALA A 218 -11.57 -16.22 -5.39
CA ALA A 218 -11.42 -15.54 -4.12
C ALA A 218 -10.79 -14.16 -4.33
N VAL A 219 -11.32 -13.15 -3.64
CA VAL A 219 -10.72 -11.81 -3.57
C VAL A 219 -10.59 -11.36 -2.13
N LEU A 220 -9.37 -11.03 -1.70
CA LEU A 220 -9.16 -10.29 -0.45
C LEU A 220 -9.48 -8.82 -0.69
N HIS A 221 -10.45 -8.28 0.04
CA HIS A 221 -10.87 -6.88 -0.10
C HIS A 221 -10.96 -6.21 1.27
N HIS A 222 -10.69 -4.90 1.31
CA HIS A 222 -11.01 -4.10 2.49
C HIS A 222 -12.52 -4.04 2.70
N LYS A 223 -12.97 -4.10 3.95
CA LYS A 223 -14.39 -3.91 4.24
C LYS A 223 -14.83 -2.52 3.72
N PRO A 224 -15.95 -2.37 3.00
CA PRO A 224 -16.47 -1.07 2.53
C PRO A 224 -17.04 -0.19 3.67
N LYS A 225 -16.32 -0.13 4.80
CA LYS A 225 -16.62 0.65 6.00
C LYS A 225 -15.31 1.25 6.48
N GLY A 226 -15.36 2.49 6.97
CA GLY A 226 -14.20 3.10 7.62
C GLY A 226 -13.79 2.32 8.87
N TYR A 227 -12.51 2.38 9.22
CA TYR A 227 -11.96 1.80 10.44
C TYR A 227 -11.10 2.83 11.18
N ASP A 228 -10.99 2.67 12.49
CA ASP A 228 -10.15 3.53 13.32
C ASP A 228 -8.69 3.03 13.30
N TYR A 229 -7.81 3.84 12.70
CA TYR A 229 -6.37 3.57 12.64
C TYR A 229 -5.69 3.65 14.02
N LYS A 230 -6.32 4.30 15.01
CA LYS A 230 -5.77 4.46 16.35
C LYS A 230 -6.14 3.31 17.29
N ALA A 231 -7.23 2.60 17.00
CA ALA A 231 -7.66 1.44 17.78
C ALA A 231 -6.52 0.42 17.95
N PRO A 232 -6.45 -0.28 19.10
CA PRO A 232 -5.55 -1.42 19.26
C PRO A 232 -5.93 -2.53 18.26
N ILE A 233 -4.96 -3.36 17.91
CA ILE A 233 -5.25 -4.58 17.14
C ILE A 233 -5.91 -5.56 18.10
N PRO A 234 -7.07 -6.16 17.75
CA PRO A 234 -7.64 -7.25 18.55
C PRO A 234 -6.63 -8.38 18.77
N ASP A 235 -6.66 -9.00 19.94
CA ASP A 235 -5.77 -10.13 20.27
C ASP A 235 -6.12 -11.39 19.46
N ASP A 236 -7.41 -11.58 19.14
CA ASP A 236 -7.87 -12.65 18.25
C ASP A 236 -7.61 -12.26 16.78
N PRO A 237 -6.80 -13.05 16.04
CA PRO A 237 -6.53 -12.78 14.64
C PRO A 237 -7.80 -12.76 13.77
N LYS A 238 -8.83 -13.55 14.11
CA LYS A 238 -10.08 -13.56 13.35
C LYS A 238 -10.86 -12.27 13.57
N GLU A 239 -10.99 -11.80 14.81
CA GLU A 239 -11.58 -10.49 15.10
C GLU A 239 -10.82 -9.35 14.39
N ALA A 240 -9.48 -9.38 14.42
CA ALA A 240 -8.66 -8.41 13.71
C ALA A 240 -8.92 -8.45 12.19
N PHE A 241 -9.04 -9.63 11.59
CA PHE A 241 -9.44 -9.78 10.19
C PHE A 241 -10.82 -9.18 9.91
N ASP A 242 -11.85 -9.64 10.62
CA ASP A 242 -13.26 -9.30 10.40
C ASP A 242 -13.54 -7.80 10.59
N SER A 243 -12.68 -7.11 11.36
CA SER A 243 -12.75 -5.67 11.60
C SER A 243 -12.42 -4.82 10.36
N ARG A 244 -11.57 -5.32 9.43
CA ARG A 244 -11.02 -4.52 8.32
C ARG A 244 -11.12 -5.17 6.94
N PHE A 245 -11.33 -6.47 6.87
CA PHE A 245 -11.24 -7.23 5.62
C PHE A 245 -12.44 -8.15 5.44
N ILE A 246 -12.63 -8.57 4.19
CA ILE A 246 -13.58 -9.59 3.75
C ILE A 246 -12.92 -10.43 2.66
N ILE A 247 -13.31 -11.70 2.55
CA ILE A 247 -13.00 -12.54 1.40
C ILE A 247 -14.25 -12.64 0.55
N VAL A 248 -14.19 -12.15 -0.69
CA VAL A 248 -15.28 -12.22 -1.65
C VAL A 248 -15.11 -13.46 -2.51
N THR A 249 -16.15 -14.26 -2.59
CA THR A 249 -16.19 -15.58 -3.26
C THR A 249 -17.48 -15.69 -4.09
N PRO A 250 -17.57 -16.63 -5.04
CA PRO A 250 -18.81 -16.88 -5.78
C PRO A 250 -20.01 -17.13 -4.84
N GLU A 251 -19.79 -17.78 -3.70
CA GLU A 251 -20.82 -18.19 -2.76
C GLU A 251 -21.41 -17.01 -1.97
N ASN A 252 -20.58 -16.03 -1.61
CA ASN A 252 -21.00 -14.92 -0.75
C ASN A 252 -21.13 -13.57 -1.47
N ALA A 253 -20.72 -13.44 -2.74
CA ALA A 253 -20.70 -12.17 -3.47
C ALA A 253 -22.07 -11.46 -3.49
N ASN A 254 -23.16 -12.21 -3.64
CA ASN A 254 -24.51 -11.63 -3.66
C ASN A 254 -24.96 -11.15 -2.27
N GLU A 255 -24.56 -11.84 -1.21
CA GLU A 255 -24.86 -11.45 0.17
C GLU A 255 -24.04 -10.21 0.57
N LEU A 256 -22.74 -10.24 0.31
CA LEU A 256 -21.83 -9.12 0.57
C LEU A 256 -22.24 -7.86 -0.22
N HIS A 257 -22.71 -8.00 -1.46
CA HIS A 257 -23.24 -6.86 -2.20
C HIS A 257 -24.50 -6.26 -1.57
N LYS A 258 -25.39 -7.09 -1.00
CA LYS A 258 -26.57 -6.59 -0.28
C LYS A 258 -26.18 -5.89 1.02
N GLU A 259 -25.20 -6.42 1.75
CA GLU A 259 -24.70 -5.81 2.98
C GLU A 259 -23.96 -4.49 2.71
N PHE A 260 -23.13 -4.47 1.67
CA PHE A 260 -22.23 -3.38 1.32
C PHE A 260 -22.56 -2.84 -0.07
N GLY A 261 -23.75 -2.26 -0.28
CA GLY A 261 -24.27 -1.84 -1.60
C GLY A 261 -23.26 -1.38 -2.66
N THR A 262 -22.26 -0.59 -2.27
CA THR A 262 -21.21 -0.03 -3.14
C THR A 262 -20.01 -0.96 -3.43
N LEU A 263 -20.01 -2.21 -2.95
CA LEU A 263 -18.87 -3.15 -3.07
C LEU A 263 -18.45 -3.39 -4.53
N PHE A 264 -19.42 -3.40 -5.43
CA PHE A 264 -19.23 -3.61 -6.88
C PHE A 264 -19.56 -2.36 -7.70
N GLU A 265 -19.57 -1.18 -7.08
CA GLU A 265 -19.88 0.08 -7.75
C GLU A 265 -18.64 0.97 -7.75
N ASN A 266 -18.28 1.50 -8.92
CA ASN A 266 -17.20 2.47 -9.01
C ASN A 266 -17.65 3.75 -8.26
N SER A 267 -16.93 4.15 -7.21
CA SER A 267 -17.19 5.41 -6.52
C SER A 267 -16.98 6.57 -7.50
N LYS A 268 -18.06 7.14 -8.02
CA LYS A 268 -18.02 8.36 -8.83
C LYS A 268 -17.55 9.55 -7.99
#